data_AF-A0A6M0K913-F1
#
_entry.id   AF-A0A6M0K913-F1
#
_cell.length_a   1.000
_cell.length_b   1.000
_cell.length_c   1.000
_cell.angle_alpha   90.00
_cell.angle_beta   90.00
_cell.angle_gamma   90.00
#
_symmetry.space_group_name_H-M   'P 1'
#
loop_
_entity.id
_entity.type
_entity.pdbx_description
1 polymer ?
#
loop_
_entity_poly.entity_id
_entity_poly.type
_entity_poly.pdbx_seq_one_letter_code
_entity_poly.pdbx_strand_id
1 'polypeptide(L)' 'MTEADQTPVAIVKGGAQGIGRALTQHFLSAGWRVLVLDRDTEAMDDLEASLKHRDQMT' A
#
# COMPACT_ATOMS: atom_id res chain seq x y z
N MET A 1 20.48 21.03 -10.34
CA MET A 1 20.54 19.75 -9.62
C MET A 1 19.20 19.62 -8.92
N THR A 2 18.27 18.86 -9.49
CA THR A 2 16.94 18.65 -8.91
C THR A 2 17.09 17.77 -7.67
N GLU A 3 16.54 18.20 -6.53
CA GLU A 3 16.43 17.38 -5.33
C GLU A 3 15.79 16.04 -5.68
N ALA A 4 16.47 14.94 -5.35
CA ALA A 4 15.91 13.61 -5.53
C ALA A 4 14.69 13.47 -4.60
N ASP A 5 13.56 13.04 -5.14
CA ASP A 5 12.37 12.70 -4.36
C ASP A 5 12.77 11.72 -3.23
N GLN A 6 12.78 12.21 -1.99
CA GLN A 6 13.13 11.44 -0.79
C GLN A 6 11.92 10.71 -0.20
N THR A 7 10.83 10.53 -0.98
CA THR A 7 9.64 9.82 -0.49
C THR A 7 10.02 8.39 -0.07
N PRO A 8 9.87 8.04 1.22
CA PRO A 8 10.27 6.74 1.73
C PRO A 8 9.41 5.60 1.14
N VAL A 9 10.03 4.41 1.05
CA VAL A 9 9.42 3.20 0.48
C VAL A 9 9.31 2.12 1.55
N ALA A 10 8.12 1.53 1.70
CA ALA A 10 7.87 0.37 2.56
C ALA A 10 7.63 -0.89 1.73
N ILE A 11 8.21 -2.03 2.16
CA ILE A 11 7.91 -3.35 1.60
C ILE A 11 7.19 -4.17 2.66
N VAL A 12 5.96 -4.58 2.37
CA VAL A 12 5.09 -5.28 3.33
C VAL A 12 4.79 -6.69 2.80
N LYS A 13 5.35 -7.71 3.45
CA LYS A 13 4.97 -9.12 3.23
C LYS A 13 3.71 -9.46 4.01
N GLY A 14 2.83 -10.28 3.43
CA GLY A 14 1.51 -10.56 4.02
C GLY A 14 0.62 -9.31 4.03
N GLY A 15 0.87 -8.37 3.12
CA GLY A 15 0.30 -7.02 3.19
C GLY A 15 -1.14 -6.90 2.71
N ALA A 16 -1.72 -7.97 2.16
CA ALA A 16 -3.07 -7.96 1.61
C ALA A 16 -4.16 -7.98 2.69
N GLN A 17 -3.85 -8.49 3.89
CA GLN A 17 -4.85 -8.72 4.94
C GLN A 17 -4.30 -8.54 6.37
N GLY A 18 -5.22 -8.53 7.35
CA GLY A 18 -4.89 -8.45 8.77
C GLY A 18 -3.96 -7.28 9.12
N ILE A 19 -2.90 -7.56 9.86
CA ILE A 19 -1.91 -6.55 10.29
C ILE A 19 -1.14 -5.97 9.10
N GLY A 20 -0.81 -6.79 8.09
CA GLY A 20 -0.09 -6.32 6.91
C GLY A 20 -0.90 -5.29 6.12
N ARG A 21 -2.22 -5.48 6.00
CA ARG A 21 -3.12 -4.49 5.39
C ARG A 21 -3.18 -3.21 6.20
N ALA A 22 -3.27 -3.30 7.52
CA ALA A 22 -3.28 -2.12 8.39
C ALA A 22 -1.99 -1.29 8.22
N LEU A 23 -0.82 -1.94 8.16
CA LEU A 23 0.46 -1.27 7.91
C LEU A 23 0.53 -0.65 6.51
N THR A 24 0.11 -1.39 5.48
CA THR A 24 0.04 -0.90 4.10
C THR A 24 -0.78 0.40 4.02
N GLN A 25 -1.98 0.40 4.60
CA GLN A 25 -2.86 1.56 4.62
C GLN A 25 -2.26 2.71 5.42
N HIS A 26 -1.60 2.42 6.55
CA HIS A 26 -0.93 3.43 7.37
C HIS A 26 0.18 4.15 6.59
N PHE A 27 1.07 3.41 5.95
CA PHE A 27 2.17 3.99 5.16
C PHE A 27 1.65 4.78 3.95
N LEU A 28 0.66 4.26 3.22
CA LEU A 28 0.02 4.99 2.13
C LEU A 28 -0.59 6.31 2.61
N SER A 29 -1.31 6.30 3.73
CA SER A 29 -1.87 7.53 4.32
C SER A 29 -0.81 8.51 4.83
N ALA A 30 0.40 8.02 5.14
CA ALA A 30 1.55 8.86 5.48
C ALA A 30 2.29 9.43 4.25
N GLY A 31 1.79 9.17 3.04
CA GLY A 31 2.41 9.63 1.78
C GLY A 31 3.58 8.78 1.31
N TRP A 32 3.76 7.58 1.87
CA TRP A 32 4.84 6.68 1.48
C TRP A 32 4.45 5.89 0.23
N ARG A 33 5.46 5.44 -0.50
CA ARG A 33 5.29 4.43 -1.56
C ARG A 33 5.34 3.05 -0.93
N VAL A 34 4.42 2.16 -1.29
CA VAL A 34 4.33 0.83 -0.66
C VAL A 34 4.32 -0.27 -1.71
N LEU A 35 5.20 -1.27 -1.53
CA LEU A 35 5.17 -2.54 -2.25
C LEU A 35 4.56 -3.62 -1.35
N VAL A 36 3.46 -4.21 -1.79
CA VAL A 36 2.74 -5.27 -1.08
C VAL A 36 3.10 -6.61 -1.72
N LEU A 37 3.52 -7.57 -0.89
CA LEU A 37 3.82 -8.94 -1.31
C LEU A 37 2.91 -9.89 -0.54
N ASP A 38 2.11 -10.65 -1.26
CA ASP A 38 1.29 -11.73 -0.69
C ASP A 38 1.26 -12.93 -1.64
N ARG A 39 1.06 -14.12 -1.09
CA ARG A 39 0.86 -15.34 -1.89
C ARG A 39 -0.61 -15.54 -2.26
N ASP A 40 -1.50 -14.93 -1.47
CA ASP A 40 -2.93 -15.04 -1.66
C ASP A 40 -3.38 -13.99 -2.68
N THR A 41 -3.72 -14.45 -3.87
CA THR A 41 -4.11 -13.58 -4.99
C THR A 41 -5.48 -12.95 -4.77
N GLU A 42 -6.41 -13.68 -4.15
CA GLU A 42 -7.76 -13.17 -3.86
C GLU A 42 -7.70 -12.02 -2.84
N ALA A 43 -6.89 -12.19 -1.79
CA ALA A 43 -6.64 -11.11 -0.85
C ALA A 43 -6.00 -9.87 -1.51
N MET A 44 -5.15 -10.09 -2.53
CA MET A 44 -4.52 -9.00 -3.28
C MET A 44 -5.53 -8.24 -4.13
N ASP A 45 -6.43 -8.95 -4.82
CA ASP A 45 -7.50 -8.35 -5.62
C ASP A 45 -8.45 -7.50 -4.73
N ASP A 46 -8.81 -8.02 -3.56
CA ASP A 46 -9.60 -7.31 -2.55
C ASP A 46 -8.90 -6.04 -2.04
N LEU A 47 -7.59 -6.12 -1.77
CA LEU A 47 -6.79 -4.97 -1.38
C LEU A 47 -6.80 -3.92 -2.49
N GLU A 48 -6.51 -4.30 -3.73
CA GLU A 48 -6.46 -3.39 -4.89
C GLU A 48 -7.80 -2.69 -5.11
N ALA A 49 -8.91 -3.45 -5.08
CA ALA A 49 -10.26 -2.90 -5.19
C ALA A 49 -10.52 -1.87 -4.08
N SER A 50 -10.11 -2.15 -2.84
CA SER A 50 -10.29 -1.22 -1.72
C SER A 50 -9.48 0.07 -1.85
N LEU A 51 -8.27 0.01 -2.42
CA LEU A 51 -7.43 1.19 -2.64
C LEU A 51 -7.96 2.08 -3.76
N LYS A 52 -8.45 1.48 -4.86
CA LYS A 52 -9.08 2.22 -5.97
C LYS A 52 -10.31 3.02 -5.55
N HIS A 53 -11.10 2.51 -4.59
CA HIS A 53 -12.25 3.24 -4.04
C HIS A 53 -11.83 4.45 -3.21
N ARG A 54 -10.68 4.37 -2.52
CA ARG A 54 -10.14 5.47 -1.73
C ARG A 54 -9.72 6.66 -2.59
N ASP A 55 -9.07 6.40 -3.72
CA ASP A 55 -8.59 7.46 -4.62
C ASP A 55 -9.75 8.24 -5.28
N GLN A 56 -10.93 7.63 -5.40
CA GLN A 56 -12.13 8.26 -5.99
C GLN A 56 -12.94 9.13 -4.99
N MET A 57 -12.63 9.07 -3.70
CA MET A 57 -13.31 9.84 -2.65
C MET A 57 -12.60 11.15 -2.29
N THR A 58 -11.47 11.46 -2.93
CA THR A 58 -10.66 12.67 -2.69
C THR A 58 -10.77 13.60 -3.89
#